data_AF-A0A353VHS9-F1
#
_entry.id   AF-A0A353VHS9-F1
#
_cell.length_a   1.000
_cell.length_b   1.000
_cell.length_c   1.000
_cell.angle_alpha   90.00
_cell.angle_beta   90.00
_cell.angle_gamma   90.00
#
_symmetry.space_group_name_H-M   'P 1'
#
loop_
_entity.id
_entity.type
_entity.pdbx_description
1 polymer ?
#
loop_
_entity_poly.entity_id
_entity_poly.type
_entity_poly.pdbx_seq_one_letter_code
_entity_poly.pdbx_strand_id
1 'polypeptide(L)'
;MQESVVNIHLKGLLNSYGQVFFSKNMVFSAILLLVTFFEPWSGLSGVVAILVSQLLARSFHFSEALIEDGSYTYNPLMVGVGMGVIYQPKPSLFVILVIASAVTFFITVLSSHALARRGLPFLSIPFLLGIWIVLLGADGFSTIHLSYNDSWYR
;
A
#
# COMPACT_ATOMS: atom_id res chain seq x y z
N MET A 1 25.71 -9.61 -10.88
CA MET A 1 25.94 -8.55 -9.87
C MET A 1 24.74 -8.59 -8.93
N GLN A 2 24.96 -8.88 -7.64
CA GLN A 2 23.88 -8.89 -6.67
C GLN A 2 23.53 -7.43 -6.37
N GLU A 3 22.31 -6.99 -6.70
CA GLU A 3 21.90 -5.62 -6.41
C GLU A 3 21.86 -5.39 -4.89
N SER A 4 22.14 -4.16 -4.47
CA SER A 4 22.09 -3.82 -3.05
C SER A 4 20.64 -3.87 -2.56
N VAL A 5 20.45 -4.29 -1.31
CA VAL A 5 19.13 -4.30 -0.65
C VAL A 5 18.44 -2.95 -0.76
N VAL A 6 19.20 -1.85 -0.57
CA VAL A 6 18.69 -0.48 -0.71
C VAL A 6 18.10 -0.22 -2.10
N ASN A 7 18.76 -0.68 -3.16
CA ASN A 7 18.26 -0.51 -4.53
C ASN A 7 16.96 -1.28 -4.77
N ILE A 8 16.85 -2.51 -4.24
CA ILE A 8 15.63 -3.32 -4.34
C ILE A 8 14.44 -2.59 -3.70
N HIS A 9 14.63 -2.06 -2.50
CA HIS A 9 13.56 -1.35 -1.78
C HIS A 9 13.16 -0.03 -2.45
N LEU A 10 14.14 0.75 -2.94
CA LEU A 10 13.86 2.02 -3.64
C LEU A 10 13.14 1.79 -4.97
N LYS A 11 13.61 0.83 -5.77
CA LYS A 11 12.93 0.43 -7.01
C LYS A 11 11.54 -0.12 -6.71
N GLY A 12 11.41 -0.99 -5.71
CA GLY A 12 10.13 -1.53 -5.26
C GLY A 12 9.14 -0.43 -4.87
N LEU A 13 9.61 0.60 -4.15
CA LEU A 13 8.77 1.73 -3.78
C LEU A 13 8.27 2.47 -5.01
N LEU A 14 9.17 2.82 -5.93
CA LEU A 14 8.78 3.52 -7.14
C LEU A 14 7.86 2.65 -8.01
N ASN A 15 8.23 1.41 -8.28
CA ASN A 15 7.47 0.48 -9.10
C ASN A 15 6.09 0.18 -8.52
N SER A 16 5.91 0.22 -7.20
CA SER A 16 4.58 0.07 -6.57
C SER A 16 3.57 1.06 -7.13
N TYR A 17 3.97 2.30 -7.42
CA TYR A 17 3.09 3.30 -8.01
C TYR A 17 2.70 2.96 -9.45
N GLY A 18 3.65 2.54 -10.28
CA GLY A 18 3.37 2.09 -11.65
C GLY A 18 2.49 0.83 -11.70
N GLN A 19 2.69 -0.10 -10.76
CA GLN A 19 1.94 -1.35 -10.67
C GLN A 19 0.45 -1.15 -10.38
N VAL A 20 0.04 -0.03 -9.79
CA VAL A 20 -1.38 0.32 -9.67
C VAL A 20 -2.08 0.31 -11.03
N PHE A 21 -1.35 0.65 -12.09
CA PHE A 21 -1.81 0.64 -13.48
C PHE A 21 -1.13 -0.46 -14.32
N PHE A 22 -0.53 -1.46 -13.66
CA PHE A 22 0.22 -2.55 -14.30
C PHE A 22 1.33 -2.07 -15.24
N SER A 23 1.92 -0.91 -14.92
CA SER A 23 2.97 -0.27 -15.71
C SER A 23 4.35 -0.52 -15.10
N LYS A 24 5.33 -0.77 -15.98
CA LYS A 24 6.77 -0.89 -15.62
C LYS A 24 7.57 0.39 -15.96
N ASN A 25 6.90 1.47 -16.37
CA ASN A 25 7.56 2.71 -16.76
C ASN A 25 7.94 3.53 -15.52
N MET A 26 9.24 3.70 -15.26
CA MET A 26 9.76 4.40 -14.08
C MET A 26 9.38 5.89 -14.04
N VAL A 27 9.33 6.57 -15.19
CA VAL A 27 8.95 7.99 -15.25
C VAL A 27 7.48 8.13 -14.90
N PHE A 28 6.63 7.26 -15.42
CA PHE A 28 5.21 7.23 -15.08
C PHE A 28 5.00 6.97 -13.59
N SER A 29 5.70 5.99 -13.02
CA SER A 29 5.69 5.72 -11.57
C SER A 29 6.11 6.93 -10.73
N ALA A 30 7.14 7.67 -11.15
CA ALA A 30 7.59 8.87 -10.45
C ALA A 30 6.55 9.99 -10.49
N ILE A 31 5.88 10.17 -11.63
CA ILE A 31 4.77 11.13 -11.76
C ILE A 31 3.64 10.74 -10.82
N LEU A 32 3.25 9.46 -10.77
CA LEU A 32 2.20 8.98 -9.87
C LEU A 32 2.55 9.20 -8.39
N LEU A 33 3.80 8.93 -8.00
CA LEU A 33 4.29 9.25 -6.67
C LEU A 33 4.12 10.75 -6.37
N LEU A 34 4.53 11.64 -7.27
CA LEU A 34 4.40 13.08 -7.05
C LEU A 34 2.94 13.55 -6.97
N VAL A 35 2.05 12.95 -7.77
CA VAL A 35 0.62 13.27 -7.77
C VAL A 35 -0.04 12.94 -6.43
N THR A 36 0.34 11.85 -5.77
CA THR A 36 -0.24 11.54 -4.44
C THR A 36 0.15 12.55 -3.37
N PHE A 37 1.22 13.32 -3.56
CA PHE A 37 1.61 14.41 -2.65
C PHE A 37 0.90 15.75 -2.90
N PHE A 38 -0.03 15.82 -3.87
CA PHE A 38 -0.92 16.98 -3.97
C PHE A 38 -1.79 17.13 -2.71
N GLU A 39 -2.13 16.01 -2.08
CA GLU A 39 -2.55 15.96 -0.69
C GLU A 39 -1.44 15.29 0.13
N PRO A 40 -0.61 16.04 0.87
CA PRO A 40 0.63 15.52 1.48
C PRO A 40 0.44 14.25 2.32
N TRP A 41 -0.71 14.15 3.00
CA TRP A 41 -1.02 13.00 3.87
C TRP A 41 -1.41 11.75 3.10
N SER A 42 -1.95 11.88 1.88
CA SER A 42 -2.21 10.76 0.99
C SER A 42 -0.90 10.14 0.50
N GLY A 43 0.01 10.98 -0.03
CA GLY A 43 1.33 10.55 -0.47
C GLY A 43 2.16 9.92 0.65
N LEU A 44 2.20 10.57 1.82
CA LEU A 44 2.93 10.06 2.99
C LEU A 44 2.36 8.71 3.45
N SER A 45 1.03 8.57 3.55
CA SER A 45 0.40 7.32 3.99
C SER A 45 0.65 6.18 3.00
N GLY A 46 0.64 6.48 1.70
CA GLY A 46 1.01 5.53 0.65
C GLY A 46 2.46 5.03 0.78
N VAL A 47 3.42 5.94 1.01
CA VAL A 47 4.83 5.58 1.24
C VAL A 47 4.98 4.74 2.51
N VAL A 48 4.34 5.13 3.62
CA VAL A 48 4.38 4.35 4.87
C VAL A 48 3.83 2.94 4.65
N ALA A 49 2.72 2.79 3.93
CA ALA A 49 2.15 1.49 3.63
C ALA A 49 3.13 0.59 2.85
N ILE A 50 3.81 1.12 1.83
CA ILE A 50 4.85 0.40 1.09
C ILE A 50 5.95 -0.04 2.05
N LEU A 51 6.50 0.86 2.86
CA LEU A 51 7.63 0.56 3.73
C LEU A 51 7.30 -0.53 4.75
N VAL A 52 6.10 -0.47 5.35
CA VAL A 52 5.59 -1.53 6.25
C VAL A 52 5.54 -2.87 5.52
N SER A 53 4.94 -2.91 4.33
CA SER A 53 4.82 -4.14 3.55
C SER A 53 6.15 -4.68 3.05
N GLN A 54 7.11 -3.83 2.67
CA GLN A 54 8.46 -4.24 2.30
C GLN A 54 9.23 -4.82 3.49
N LEU A 55 9.11 -4.20 4.67
CA LEU A 55 9.72 -4.69 5.89
C LEU A 55 9.18 -6.08 6.24
N LEU A 56 7.85 -6.24 6.22
CA LEU A 56 7.21 -7.55 6.43
C LEU A 56 7.67 -8.57 5.39
N ALA A 57 7.64 -8.21 4.11
CA ALA A 57 8.08 -9.08 3.03
C ALA A 57 9.50 -9.61 3.27
N ARG A 58 10.40 -8.73 3.72
CA ARG A 58 11.78 -9.09 4.01
C ARG A 58 11.92 -9.94 5.28
N SER A 59 11.23 -9.58 6.36
CA SER A 59 11.26 -10.33 7.63
C SER A 59 10.79 -11.78 7.46
N PHE A 60 9.79 -12.00 6.60
CA PHE A 60 9.26 -13.33 6.29
C PHE A 60 9.96 -14.01 5.09
N HIS A 61 11.05 -13.44 4.57
CA HIS A 61 11.86 -14.00 3.47
C HIS A 61 11.06 -14.27 2.19
N PHE A 62 10.08 -13.41 1.87
CA PHE A 62 9.37 -13.45 0.59
C PHE A 62 10.27 -12.99 -0.57
N SER A 63 9.83 -13.27 -1.80
CA SER A 63 10.61 -13.03 -3.03
C SER A 63 11.05 -11.57 -3.18
N GLU A 64 12.37 -11.35 -3.23
CA GLU A 64 12.96 -10.02 -3.48
C GLU A 64 12.55 -9.45 -4.85
N ALA A 65 12.35 -10.31 -5.87
CA ALA A 65 11.89 -9.87 -7.19
C ALA A 65 10.48 -9.28 -7.17
N LEU A 66 9.58 -9.84 -6.35
CA LEU A 66 8.21 -9.33 -6.17
C LEU A 66 8.13 -8.12 -5.24
N ILE A 67 9.18 -7.89 -4.44
CA ILE A 67 9.39 -6.62 -3.72
C ILE A 67 9.86 -5.55 -4.71
N GLU A 68 10.89 -5.86 -5.52
CA GLU A 68 11.48 -4.94 -6.49
C GLU A 68 10.49 -4.49 -7.57
N ASP A 69 9.66 -5.40 -8.09
CA ASP A 69 8.69 -5.08 -9.12
C ASP A 69 7.42 -4.40 -8.59
N GLY A 70 7.25 -4.29 -7.27
CA GLY A 70 6.12 -3.65 -6.59
C GLY A 70 4.87 -4.52 -6.41
N SER A 71 4.89 -5.80 -6.82
CA SER A 71 3.73 -6.70 -6.78
C SER A 71 3.19 -6.94 -5.37
N TYR A 72 4.07 -7.03 -4.37
CA TYR A 72 3.64 -7.20 -2.98
C TYR A 72 3.09 -5.93 -2.33
N THR A 73 3.36 -4.76 -2.91
CA THR A 73 3.24 -3.48 -2.19
C THR A 73 2.28 -2.49 -2.84
N TYR A 74 1.88 -2.67 -4.11
CA TYR A 74 0.92 -1.75 -4.74
C TYR A 74 -0.50 -1.82 -4.14
N ASN A 75 -0.94 -2.99 -3.66
CA ASN A 75 -2.23 -3.10 -2.97
C ASN A 75 -2.22 -2.41 -1.60
N PRO A 76 -1.23 -2.67 -0.71
CA PRO A 76 -1.03 -1.87 0.50
C PRO A 76 -0.89 -0.37 0.24
N LEU A 77 -0.14 0.03 -0.79
CA LEU A 77 -0.03 1.43 -1.23
C LEU A 77 -1.41 2.05 -1.45
N MET A 78 -2.30 1.39 -2.20
CA MET A 78 -3.64 1.92 -2.48
C MET A 78 -4.47 2.08 -1.19
N VAL A 79 -4.34 1.15 -0.23
CA VAL A 79 -4.99 1.29 1.09
C VAL A 79 -4.43 2.50 1.83
N GLY A 80 -3.11 2.68 1.85
CA GLY A 80 -2.47 3.82 2.50
C GLY A 80 -2.86 5.16 1.91
N VAL A 81 -2.84 5.28 0.58
CA VAL A 81 -3.31 6.46 -0.17
C VAL A 81 -4.77 6.77 0.18
N GLY A 82 -5.63 5.74 0.16
CA GLY A 82 -7.06 5.88 0.51
C GLY A 82 -7.27 6.36 1.94
N MET A 83 -6.57 5.76 2.92
CA MET A 83 -6.65 6.17 4.31
C MET A 83 -6.18 7.62 4.52
N GLY A 84 -5.10 8.03 3.86
CA GLY A 84 -4.59 9.41 3.93
C GLY A 84 -5.51 10.46 3.29
N VAL A 85 -6.39 10.05 2.38
CA VAL A 85 -7.47 10.91 1.84
C VAL A 85 -8.65 11.00 2.82
N ILE A 86 -9.08 9.85 3.34
CA ILE A 86 -10.33 9.71 4.10
C ILE A 86 -10.22 10.25 5.53
N TYR A 87 -9.06 10.11 6.18
CA TYR A 87 -8.90 10.39 7.61
C TYR A 87 -7.92 11.53 7.88
N GLN A 88 -8.11 12.20 9.02
CA GLN A 88 -7.20 13.24 9.47
C GLN A 88 -5.85 12.67 9.90
N PRO A 89 -4.74 13.41 9.69
CA PRO A 89 -3.38 13.00 10.00
C PRO A 89 -3.08 13.08 11.50
N LYS A 90 -3.77 12.25 12.28
CA LYS A 90 -3.56 12.09 13.73
C LYS A 90 -2.67 10.87 13.99
N PRO A 91 -2.01 10.78 15.16
CA PRO A 91 -1.24 9.58 15.52
C PRO A 91 -2.02 8.27 15.40
N SER A 92 -3.34 8.29 15.68
CA SER A 92 -4.24 7.14 15.51
C SER A 92 -4.31 6.63 14.07
N LEU A 93 -4.23 7.52 13.07
CA LEU A 93 -4.18 7.15 11.67
C LEU A 93 -2.98 6.25 11.38
N PHE A 94 -1.78 6.64 11.83
CA PHE A 94 -0.56 5.89 11.53
C PHE A 94 -0.53 4.52 12.20
N VAL A 95 -1.10 4.38 13.40
CA VAL A 95 -1.25 3.07 14.07
C VAL A 95 -2.14 2.15 13.25
N ILE A 96 -3.33 2.63 12.84
CA ILE A 96 -4.27 1.82 12.05
C ILE A 96 -3.72 1.58 10.65
N LEU A 97 -3.02 2.54 10.06
CA LEU A 97 -2.37 2.43 8.75
C LEU A 97 -1.35 1.29 8.73
N VAL A 98 -0.51 1.17 9.76
CA VAL A 98 0.46 0.07 9.87
C VAL A 98 -0.27 -1.28 9.90
N ILE A 99 -1.33 -1.39 10.70
CA ILE A 99 -2.12 -2.62 10.82
C ILE A 99 -2.81 -2.94 9.48
N ALA A 100 -3.48 -1.96 8.87
CA ALA A 100 -4.17 -2.12 7.59
C ALA A 100 -3.21 -2.50 6.46
N SER A 101 -2.02 -1.89 6.44
CA SER A 101 -0.97 -2.21 5.46
C SER A 101 -0.45 -3.63 5.65
N ALA A 102 -0.25 -4.07 6.89
CA ALA A 102 0.16 -5.44 7.21
C ALA A 102 -0.91 -6.46 6.79
N VAL A 103 -2.17 -6.23 7.16
CA VAL A 103 -3.31 -7.09 6.78
C VAL A 103 -3.42 -7.18 5.25
N THR A 104 -3.39 -6.04 4.57
CA THR A 104 -3.47 -5.98 3.10
C THR A 104 -2.29 -6.68 2.43
N PHE A 105 -1.09 -6.56 2.99
CA PHE A 105 0.09 -7.29 2.52
C PHE A 105 -0.13 -8.80 2.61
N PHE A 106 -0.59 -9.31 3.75
CA PHE A 106 -0.87 -10.74 3.89
C PHE A 106 -1.96 -11.20 2.91
N ILE A 107 -3.04 -10.44 2.75
CA ILE A 107 -4.07 -10.74 1.74
C ILE A 107 -3.45 -10.77 0.34
N THR A 108 -2.52 -9.86 0.03
CA THR A 108 -1.79 -9.83 -1.25
C THR A 108 -0.98 -11.10 -1.45
N VAL A 109 -0.20 -11.52 -0.46
CA VAL A 109 0.58 -12.77 -0.51
C VAL A 109 -0.33 -13.99 -0.68
N LEU A 110 -1.42 -14.09 0.09
CA LEU A 110 -2.35 -15.20 0.00
C LEU A 110 -3.01 -15.26 -1.40
N SER A 111 -3.43 -14.10 -1.91
CA SER A 111 -4.06 -13.99 -3.23
C SER A 111 -3.07 -14.33 -4.34
N SER A 112 -1.81 -13.86 -4.25
CA SER A 112 -0.78 -14.15 -5.24
C SER A 112 -0.53 -15.66 -5.35
N HIS A 113 -0.40 -16.35 -4.22
CA HIS A 113 -0.16 -17.80 -4.23
C HIS A 113 -1.40 -18.60 -4.66
N ALA A 114 -2.60 -18.21 -4.20
CA ALA A 114 -3.83 -18.94 -4.50
C ALA A 114 -4.22 -18.84 -5.99
N LEU A 115 -4.03 -17.67 -6.61
CA LEU A 115 -4.40 -17.44 -8.01
C LEU A 115 -3.28 -17.83 -8.98
N ALA A 116 -2.00 -17.76 -8.57
CA ALA A 116 -0.89 -18.24 -9.39
C ALA A 116 -1.03 -19.71 -9.77
N ARG A 117 -1.58 -20.56 -8.88
CA ARG A 117 -1.86 -21.98 -9.18
C ARG A 117 -2.84 -22.18 -10.34
N ARG A 118 -3.63 -21.16 -10.67
CA ARG A 118 -4.61 -21.15 -11.77
C ARG A 118 -4.19 -20.25 -12.93
N GLY A 119 -2.98 -19.67 -12.89
CA GLY A 119 -2.49 -18.73 -13.90
C GLY A 119 -3.24 -17.39 -13.92
N LEU A 120 -3.95 -17.02 -12.85
CA LEU A 120 -4.74 -15.79 -12.79
C LEU A 120 -4.00 -14.67 -12.03
N PRO A 121 -4.14 -13.41 -12.46
CA PRO A 121 -3.65 -12.26 -11.70
C PRO A 121 -4.60 -11.92 -10.55
N PHE A 122 -4.07 -11.50 -9.40
CA PHE A 122 -4.87 -11.09 -8.24
C PHE A 122 -5.39 -9.64 -8.32
N LEU A 123 -4.82 -8.82 -9.20
CA LEU A 123 -5.24 -7.43 -9.45
C LEU A 123 -5.45 -6.66 -8.12
N SER A 124 -6.48 -5.83 -8.04
CA SER A 124 -6.79 -5.00 -6.88
C SER A 124 -7.69 -5.69 -5.83
N ILE A 125 -7.85 -7.02 -5.88
CA ILE A 125 -8.65 -7.76 -4.89
C ILE A 125 -8.12 -7.52 -3.46
N PRO A 126 -6.81 -7.59 -3.19
CA PRO A 126 -6.29 -7.36 -1.84
C PRO A 126 -6.57 -5.94 -1.34
N PHE A 127 -6.44 -4.92 -2.19
CA PHE A 127 -6.77 -3.54 -1.89
C PHE A 127 -8.24 -3.40 -1.50
N LEU A 128 -9.17 -3.94 -2.30
CA LEU A 128 -10.61 -3.84 -2.03
C LEU A 128 -10.96 -4.45 -0.66
N LEU A 129 -10.42 -5.63 -0.36
CA LEU A 129 -10.63 -6.26 0.94
C LEU A 129 -10.00 -5.45 2.07
N GLY A 130 -8.77 -4.96 1.89
CA GLY A 130 -8.06 -4.15 2.87
C GLY A 130 -8.79 -2.85 3.21
N ILE A 131 -9.22 -2.10 2.20
CA ILE A 131 -9.94 -0.83 2.42
C ILE A 131 -11.34 -1.07 3.00
N TRP A 132 -12.05 -2.13 2.62
CA TRP A 132 -13.34 -2.47 3.24
C TRP A 132 -13.20 -2.84 4.71
N ILE A 133 -12.15 -3.57 5.10
CA ILE A 133 -11.88 -3.85 6.52
C ILE A 133 -11.71 -2.53 7.29
N VAL A 134 -10.98 -1.57 6.73
CA VAL A 134 -10.80 -0.25 7.35
C VAL A 134 -12.12 0.51 7.43
N LEU A 135 -12.91 0.54 6.37
CA LEU A 135 -14.18 1.28 6.31
C LEU A 135 -15.26 0.67 7.22
N LEU A 136 -15.38 -0.66 7.26
CA LEU A 136 -16.31 -1.35 8.15
C LEU A 136 -15.90 -1.25 9.62
N GLY A 137 -14.59 -1.10 9.90
CA GLY A 137 -14.07 -0.85 11.23
C GLY A 137 -14.18 0.61 11.71
N ALA A 138 -14.60 1.53 10.85
CA ALA A 138 -14.56 2.97 11.13
C ALA A 138 -15.38 3.37 12.38
N ASP A 139 -16.52 2.73 12.62
CA ASP A 139 -17.35 2.96 13.80
C ASP A 139 -16.57 2.63 15.10
N GLY A 140 -15.81 1.54 15.09
CA GLY A 140 -14.92 1.18 16.20
C GLY A 140 -13.75 2.16 16.37
N PHE A 141 -13.20 2.67 15.26
CA PHE A 141 -12.07 3.61 15.26
C PHE A 141 -12.44 5.01 15.74
N SER A 142 -13.71 5.41 15.68
CA SER A 142 -14.19 6.67 16.25
C SER A 142 -13.88 6.78 17.75
N THR A 143 -13.90 5.64 18.45
CA THR A 143 -13.53 5.51 19.87
C THR A 143 -12.05 5.78 20.13
N ILE A 144 -11.20 5.62 19.11
CA ILE A 144 -9.73 5.81 19.15
C ILE A 144 -9.35 7.17 18.53
N HIS A 145 -10.28 8.13 18.48
CA HIS A 145 -10.09 9.46 17.92
C HIS A 145 -9.64 9.48 16.44
N LEU A 146 -9.98 8.44 15.66
CA LEU A 146 -9.88 8.53 14.21
C LEU A 146 -11.03 9.40 13.70
N SER A 147 -10.72 10.47 12.96
CA SER A 147 -11.72 11.43 12.48
C SER A 147 -11.64 11.53 10.96
N TYR A 148 -12.79 11.62 10.30
CA TYR A 148 -12.86 11.85 8.86
C TYR A 148 -12.29 13.23 8.49
N ASN A 149 -11.76 13.31 7.27
CA ASN A 149 -11.33 14.55 6.67
C ASN A 149 -12.49 15.20 5.91
N ASP A 150 -13.11 16.22 6.52
CA ASP A 150 -14.31 16.89 5.99
C ASP A 150 -14.05 17.80 4.78
N SER A 151 -12.79 17.95 4.34
CA SER A 151 -12.43 18.81 3.20
C SER A 151 -13.03 18.35 1.87
N TRP A 152 -13.39 17.06 1.74
CA TRP A 152 -13.96 16.48 0.52
C TRP A 152 -15.50 16.53 0.44
N TYR A 153 -16.18 16.96 1.51
CA TYR A 153 -17.64 17.08 1.57
C TYR A 153 -18.16 18.51 1.35
N ARG A 154 -17.32 19.42 0.87
CA ARG A 154 -17.67 20.83 0.59
C ARG A 154 -17.88 21.11 -0.88
#